data_AF-A0A3E5DR59-F1
#
_entry.id   AF-A0A3E5DR59-F1
#
_cell.length_a   1.000
_cell.length_b   1.000
_cell.length_c   1.000
_cell.angle_alpha   90.00
_cell.angle_beta   90.00
_cell.angle_gamma   90.00
#
_symmetry.space_group_name_H-M   'P 1'
#
loop_
_entity.id
_entity.type
_entity.pdbx_description
1 polymer ?
#
loop_
_entity_poly.entity_id
_entity_poly.type
_entity_poly.pdbx_seq_one_letter_code
_entity_poly.pdbx_strand_id
1 'polypeptide(L)' 'MRTATSTPSAPVMPVAWPVTKRIKPVKKRFPCILDEPKTIGHYLEPLKDIASNPDRQRLLKEFFQETYV' A
#
# COMPACT_ATOMS: atom_id res chain seq x y z
N MET A 1 16.67 5.81 -47.78
CA MET A 1 16.35 6.10 -46.37
C MET A 1 17.24 5.21 -45.52
N ARG A 2 18.09 5.74 -44.64
CA ARG A 2 18.97 4.93 -43.76
C ARG A 2 18.58 5.22 -42.32
N THR A 3 18.38 4.16 -41.54
CA THR A 3 18.11 4.25 -40.09
C THR A 3 19.44 4.10 -39.36
N ALA A 4 19.84 5.11 -38.59
CA ALA A 4 21.00 5.02 -37.70
C ALA A 4 20.50 4.79 -36.27
N THR A 5 20.88 3.65 -35.68
CA THR A 5 20.59 3.34 -34.28
C THR A 5 21.62 4.03 -33.40
N SER A 6 21.18 5.04 -32.66
CA SER A 6 21.97 5.68 -31.60
C SER A 6 21.79 4.89 -30.31
N THR A 7 22.86 4.26 -29.82
CA THR A 7 22.89 3.69 -28.46
C THR A 7 23.06 4.82 -27.45
N PRO A 8 22.11 5.03 -26.51
CA PRO A 8 22.29 6.04 -25.49
C PRO A 8 23.43 5.63 -24.55
N SER A 9 24.42 6.51 -24.39
CA SER A 9 25.47 6.35 -23.39
C SER A 9 24.82 6.40 -22.00
N ALA A 10 25.10 5.41 -21.15
CA ALA A 10 24.62 5.36 -19.78
C ALA A 10 24.96 6.67 -19.03
N PRO A 11 24.11 7.12 -18.08
CA PRO A 11 24.35 8.37 -17.38
C PRO A 11 25.69 8.33 -16.64
N VAL A 12 26.48 9.41 -16.78
CA VAL A 12 27.83 9.57 -16.20
C VAL A 12 27.81 9.60 -14.65
N MET A 13 26.64 9.64 -14.03
CA MET A 13 26.48 9.62 -12.57
C MET A 13 25.39 8.61 -12.15
N PRO A 14 25.59 7.87 -11.04
CA PRO A 14 24.53 7.05 -10.46
C PRO A 14 23.40 7.94 -9.90
N VAL A 15 22.16 7.46 -10.00
CA VAL A 15 20.98 8.09 -9.37
C VAL A 15 21.26 8.25 -7.87
N ALA A 16 21.41 9.50 -7.42
CA ALA A 16 21.55 9.83 -6.02
C ALA A 16 20.19 9.71 -5.33
N TRP A 17 19.90 8.54 -4.78
CA TRP A 17 18.78 8.38 -3.86
C TRP A 17 18.99 9.31 -2.65
N PRO A 18 17.95 10.01 -2.16
CA PRO A 18 18.11 10.80 -0.94
C PRO A 18 18.54 9.87 0.18
N VAL A 19 19.67 10.18 0.81
CA VAL A 19 20.15 9.46 2.00
C VAL A 19 19.06 9.59 3.05
N THR A 20 18.30 8.52 3.25
CA THR A 20 17.30 8.44 4.31
C THR A 20 18.04 8.44 5.63
N LYS A 21 18.30 9.65 6.15
CA LYS A 21 18.64 9.84 7.56
C LYS A 21 17.68 8.93 8.34
N ARG A 22 18.21 8.04 9.18
CA ARG A 22 17.41 7.11 9.98
C ARG A 22 16.45 7.95 10.84
N ILE A 23 15.23 8.16 10.37
CA ILE A 23 14.18 8.85 11.12
C ILE A 23 13.83 7.91 12.26
N LYS A 24 14.36 8.17 13.45
CA LYS A 24 13.87 7.51 14.65
C LYS A 24 12.43 8.00 14.86
N PRO A 25 11.42 7.11 14.94
CA PRO A 25 10.08 7.56 15.25
C PRO A 25 10.13 8.25 16.61
N VAL A 26 9.78 9.53 16.62
CA VAL A 26 9.71 10.29 17.86
C VAL A 26 8.58 9.66 18.66
N LYS A 27 8.88 9.09 19.84
CA LYS A 27 7.88 8.71 20.86
C LYS A 27 7.18 9.95 21.45
N LYS A 28 6.99 11.03 20.69
CA LYS A 28 6.19 12.17 21.12
C LYS A 28 4.75 11.80 20.79
N ARG A 29 4.04 11.35 21.82
CA ARG A 29 2.58 11.35 21.82
C ARG A 29 2.15 12.81 21.62
N PHE A 30 1.58 13.11 20.47
CA PHE A 30 0.89 14.37 20.28
C PHE A 30 -0.35 14.34 21.18
N PRO A 31 -0.54 15.31 22.09
CA PRO A 31 -1.62 15.29 23.09
C PRO A 31 -3.03 15.45 22.48
N CYS A 32 -3.17 15.50 21.16
CA CYS A 32 -4.44 15.70 20.46
C CYS A 32 -4.82 14.57 19.49
N ILE A 33 -4.14 13.41 19.50
CA ILE A 33 -4.64 12.26 18.74
C ILE A 33 -5.63 11.53 19.66
N LEU A 34 -6.92 11.79 19.45
CA LEU A 34 -8.04 11.23 20.22
C LEU A 34 -8.09 9.69 20.21
N ASP A 35 -7.36 9.05 19.30
CA ASP A 35 -7.20 7.60 19.26
C ASP A 35 -5.73 7.23 19.53
N GLU A 36 -5.51 6.38 20.54
CA GLU A 36 -4.22 5.73 20.70
C GLU A 36 -3.88 4.94 19.43
N PRO A 37 -2.61 4.86 19.03
CA PRO A 37 -2.21 3.98 17.93
C PRO A 37 -2.53 2.54 18.31
N LYS A 38 -3.53 1.96 17.65
CA LYS A 38 -3.93 0.56 17.84
C LYS A 38 -3.17 -0.35 16.89
N THR A 39 -3.05 -1.61 17.27
CA THR A 39 -2.46 -2.63 16.39
C THR A 39 -3.33 -2.80 15.14
N ILE A 40 -2.73 -3.23 14.02
CA ILE A 40 -3.48 -3.47 12.78
C ILE A 40 -4.66 -4.43 13.01
N GLY A 41 -4.51 -5.39 13.93
CA GLY A 41 -5.56 -6.35 14.29
C GLY A 41 -6.85 -5.69 14.77
N HIS A 42 -6.79 -4.55 15.45
CA HIS A 42 -7.98 -3.82 15.90
C HIS A 42 -8.88 -3.40 14.72
N TYR A 43 -8.27 -2.94 13.63
CA TYR A 43 -9.02 -2.49 12.45
C TYR A 43 -9.48 -3.67 11.58
N LEU A 44 -8.80 -4.81 11.67
CA LEU A 44 -9.13 -6.01 10.91
C LEU A 44 -10.13 -6.93 11.62
N GLU A 45 -10.36 -6.75 12.92
CA GLU A 45 -11.27 -7.58 13.71
C GLU A 45 -12.69 -7.66 13.12
N PRO A 46 -13.31 -6.56 12.65
CA PRO A 46 -14.64 -6.61 12.02
C PRO A 46 -14.66 -7.33 10.66
N LEU A 47 -13.50 -7.59 10.06
CA LEU A 47 -13.41 -8.27 8.77
C LEU A 47 -13.50 -9.79 8.89
N LYS A 48 -13.31 -10.36 10.09
CA LYS A 48 -13.31 -11.82 10.30
C LYS A 48 -14.63 -12.46 9.85
N ASP A 49 -15.75 -11.85 10.21
CA ASP A 49 -17.09 -12.34 9.89
C ASP A 49 -17.79 -11.43 8.87
N ILE A 50 -17.04 -10.75 7.99
CA ILE A 50 -17.59 -9.78 7.05
C ILE A 50 -18.65 -10.39 6.12
N ALA A 51 -18.48 -11.66 5.76
CA ALA A 51 -19.39 -12.41 4.90
C ALA A 51 -20.66 -12.93 5.62
N SER A 52 -20.78 -12.75 6.94
CA SER A 52 -22.01 -13.05 7.67
C SER A 52 -23.17 -12.14 7.26
N ASN A 53 -22.86 -10.93 6.78
CA ASN A 53 -23.83 -10.03 6.20
C ASN A 53 -24.07 -10.40 4.72
N PRO A 54 -25.32 -10.66 4.30
CA PRO A 54 -25.62 -11.14 2.94
C PRO A 54 -25.28 -10.11 1.85
N ASP A 55 -25.41 -8.81 2.13
CA ASP A 55 -25.09 -7.76 1.17
C ASP A 55 -23.58 -7.68 0.95
N ARG A 56 -22.80 -7.76 2.03
CA ARG A 56 -21.33 -7.80 1.96
C ARG A 56 -20.86 -9.08 1.27
N GLN A 57 -21.51 -10.21 1.53
CA GLN A 57 -21.20 -11.47 0.88
C GLN A 57 -21.38 -11.40 -0.64
N ARG A 58 -22.46 -10.78 -1.12
CA ARG A 58 -22.69 -10.57 -2.57
C ARG A 58 -21.59 -9.73 -3.20
N LEU A 59 -21.25 -8.60 -2.57
CA LEU A 59 -20.18 -7.72 -3.05
C LEU A 59 -18.82 -8.41 -3.08
N LEU A 60 -18.51 -9.25 -2.07
CA LEU A 60 -17.29 -10.05 -2.06
C LEU A 60 -17.26 -11.07 -3.20
N LYS A 61 -18.38 -11.77 -3.46
CA LYS A 61 -18.48 -12.71 -4.59
C LYS A 61 -18.29 -12.04 -5.95
N GLU A 62 -18.88 -10.86 -6.13
CA GLU A 62 -18.69 -10.04 -7.34
C GLU A 62 -17.23 -9.59 -7.49
N PHE A 63 -16.61 -9.13 -6.39
CA PHE A 63 -15.22 -8.69 -6.38
C PHE A 63 -14.24 -9.82 -6.74
N PHE A 64 -14.44 -11.00 -6.15
CA PHE A 64 -13.60 -12.17 -6.41
C PHE A 64 -13.95 -12.91 -7.70
N GLN A 65 -14.97 -12.46 -8.45
CA GLN A 65 -15.41 -13.10 -9.68
C GLN A 65 -15.77 -14.59 -9.47
N GLU A 66 -16.20 -14.96 -8.26
CA GLU A 66 -16.58 -16.34 -7.89
C GLU A 66 -17.86 -16.82 -8.61
N THR A 67 -18.48 -15.95 -9.41
CA THR A 67 -19.68 -16.23 -10.21
C THR A 67 -19.39 -16.66 -11.65
N TYR A 68 -18.13 -16.66 -12.10
CA TYR A 68 -17.78 -17.15 -13.43
C TYR A 68 -17.44 -18.64 -13.37
N VAL A 69 -18.48 -19.47 -13.48
CA VAL A 69 -18.41 -20.88 -13.89
C VAL A 69 -18.92 -20.98 -15.31
#